data_AF-A0A965ZAN1-F1
#
_entry.id   AF-A0A965ZAN1-F1
#
_cell.length_a   1.000
_cell.length_b   1.000
_cell.length_c   1.000
_cell.angle_alpha   90.00
_cell.angle_beta   90.00
_cell.angle_gamma   90.00
#
_symmetry.space_group_name_H-M   'P 1'
#
loop_
_entity.id
_entity.type
_entity.pdbx_description
1 polymer ?
#
loop_
_entity_poly.entity_id
_entity_poly.type
_entity_poly.pdbx_seq_one_letter_code
_entity_poly.pdbx_strand_id
1 'polypeptide(L)' 'MIITNIAIKNFLGIGEINIDLSKYTGITLIEGVNHDSPTSISNGASKSSLMESVYYCLYGKTKRGYSGDEVVNTFAKKD' A
#
# COMPACT_ATOMS: atom_id res chain seq x y z
N MET A 1 -19.53 -4.85 2.69
CA MET A 1 -18.72 -3.72 2.16
C MET A 1 -17.88 -4.26 1.00
N ILE A 2 -17.85 -3.56 -0.14
CA ILE A 2 -17.01 -3.90 -1.31
C ILE A 2 -16.15 -2.67 -1.62
N ILE A 3 -14.84 -2.87 -1.78
CA ILE A 3 -13.90 -1.80 -2.15
C ILE A 3 -13.77 -1.80 -3.67
N THR A 4 -14.09 -0.68 -4.31
CA THR A 4 -14.09 -0.55 -5.78
C THR A 4 -12.88 0.21 -6.31
N ASN A 5 -12.27 1.08 -5.50
CA ASN A 5 -11.11 1.86 -5.88
C ASN A 5 -10.18 2.04 -4.67
N ILE A 6 -8.88 2.03 -4.92
CA ILE A 6 -7.83 2.35 -3.96
C ILE A 6 -6.93 3.42 -4.59
N ALA A 7 -6.92 4.61 -4.01
CA ALA A 7 -6.01 5.69 -4.35
C ALA A 7 -5.04 5.90 -3.19
N ILE A 8 -3.74 5.89 -3.49
CA ILE A 8 -2.68 6.04 -2.47
C ILE A 8 -1.69 7.07 -2.96
N LYS A 9 -1.32 7.99 -2.07
CA LYS A 9 -0.26 8.97 -2.30
C LYS A 9 0.64 9.09 -1.07
N ASN A 10 1.94 9.10 -1.28
CA ASN A 10 3.01 9.29 -0.30
C ASN A 10 2.82 8.49 1.00
N PHE A 11 2.46 7.20 0.88
CA PHE A 11 2.14 6.32 2.00
C PHE A 11 3.06 5.10 2.06
N LEU A 12 3.77 4.92 3.18
CA LEU A 12 4.78 3.88 3.38
C LEU A 12 5.73 3.78 2.18
N GLY A 13 5.88 2.58 1.59
CA GLY A 13 6.72 2.38 0.39
C GLY A 13 6.04 2.73 -0.95
N ILE A 14 4.90 3.40 -0.95
CA ILE A 14 4.13 3.75 -2.16
C ILE A 14 4.22 5.26 -2.39
N GLY A 15 4.67 5.66 -3.58
CA GLY A 15 4.68 7.07 -4.01
C GLY A 15 3.29 7.49 -4.47
N GLU A 16 2.82 6.96 -5.60
CA GLU A 16 1.46 7.19 -6.09
C GLU A 16 0.95 5.96 -6.84
N ILE A 17 -0.30 5.56 -6.57
CA ILE A 17 -0.99 4.52 -7.34
C ILE A 17 -2.51 4.71 -7.25
N ASN A 18 -3.19 4.39 -8.35
CA ASN A 18 -4.65 4.31 -8.43
C ASN A 18 -5.02 2.93 -8.97
N ILE A 19 -5.78 2.15 -8.19
CA ILE A 19 -6.19 0.78 -8.53
C ILE A 19 -7.70 0.72 -8.59
N ASP A 20 -8.21 0.54 -9.80
CA ASP A 20 -9.62 0.26 -10.04
C ASP A 20 -9.91 -1.24 -9.84
N LEU A 21 -10.45 -1.57 -8.66
CA LEU A 21 -10.84 -2.93 -8.30
C LEU A 21 -12.22 -3.33 -8.83
N SER A 22 -13.02 -2.39 -9.33
CA SER A 22 -14.36 -2.69 -9.87
C SER A 22 -14.32 -3.62 -11.09
N LYS A 23 -13.15 -3.69 -11.74
CA LYS A 23 -12.85 -4.58 -12.88
C LYS A 23 -12.63 -6.04 -12.48
N TYR A 24 -12.45 -6.33 -11.20
CA TYR A 24 -12.20 -7.68 -10.69
C TYR A 24 -13.38 -8.18 -9.86
N THR A 25 -13.62 -9.49 -9.87
CA THR A 25 -14.71 -10.12 -9.10
C THR A 25 -14.17 -11.28 -8.27
N GLY A 26 -14.68 -11.43 -7.04
CA GLY A 26 -14.28 -12.53 -6.16
C GLY A 26 -12.88 -12.32 -5.55
N ILE A 27 -12.00 -13.30 -5.70
CA ILE A 27 -10.65 -13.28 -5.14
C ILE A 27 -9.70 -12.60 -6.12
N THR A 28 -9.02 -11.54 -5.68
CA THR A 28 -8.01 -10.82 -6.48
C THR A 28 -6.62 -11.16 -5.96
N LEU A 29 -5.75 -11.65 -6.85
CA LEU A 29 -4.34 -11.89 -6.56
C LEU A 29 -3.54 -10.59 -6.76
N ILE A 30 -2.70 -10.25 -5.79
CA ILE A 30 -1.80 -9.09 -5.84
C ILE A 30 -0.36 -9.60 -5.84
N GLU A 31 0.33 -9.39 -6.96
CA GLU A 31 1.73 -9.80 -7.16
C GLU A 31 2.64 -8.58 -7.35
N GLY A 32 3.95 -8.82 -7.32
CA GLY A 32 4.96 -7.79 -7.56
C GLY A 32 6.33 -8.29 -7.15
N VAL A 33 7.38 -7.74 -7.76
CA VAL A 33 8.78 -8.15 -7.53
C VAL A 33 9.59 -6.90 -7.16
N ASN A 34 10.44 -7.00 -6.14
CA ASN A 34 11.41 -5.95 -5.82
C ASN A 34 12.61 -6.07 -6.76
N HIS A 35 12.88 -5.00 -7.51
CA HIS A 35 13.99 -4.93 -8.45
C HIS A 35 15.20 -4.15 -7.90
N ASP A 36 15.10 -3.58 -6.69
CA ASP A 36 16.13 -2.72 -6.10
C ASP A 36 17.29 -3.52 -5.52
N SER A 37 17.02 -4.73 -5.02
CA SER A 37 18.04 -5.58 -4.42
C SER A 37 17.71 -7.07 -4.54
N PRO A 38 18.55 -7.85 -5.26
CA PRO A 38 18.36 -9.30 -5.41
C PRO A 38 18.65 -10.08 -4.12
N THR A 39 19.27 -9.44 -3.12
CA THR A 39 19.61 -10.06 -1.83
C THR A 39 18.55 -9.82 -0.75
N SER A 40 17.48 -9.09 -1.08
CA SER A 40 16.42 -8.80 -0.12
C SER A 40 15.62 -10.06 0.22
N ILE A 41 15.62 -10.46 1.49
CA ILE A 41 14.86 -11.60 2.02
C ILE A 41 13.34 -11.33 1.94
N SER A 42 12.95 -10.06 2.12
CA SER A 42 11.58 -9.61 1.85
C SER A 42 11.48 -9.11 0.42
N ASN A 43 10.36 -9.44 -0.23
CA ASN A 43 10.11 -9.03 -1.60
C ASN A 43 9.86 -7.52 -1.75
N GLY A 44 9.92 -6.68 -0.70
CA GLY A 44 10.10 -5.20 -0.74
C GLY A 44 9.17 -4.32 -1.62
N ALA A 45 8.32 -4.89 -2.46
CA ALA A 45 7.63 -4.24 -3.57
C ALA A 45 6.27 -3.68 -3.13
N SER A 46 6.18 -3.25 -1.88
CA SER A 46 5.03 -2.52 -1.32
C SER A 46 3.65 -3.22 -1.33
N LYS A 47 3.57 -4.54 -1.57
CA LYS A 47 2.31 -5.31 -1.51
C LYS A 47 1.63 -5.24 -0.15
N SER A 48 2.38 -5.40 0.95
CA SER A 48 1.81 -5.25 2.29
C SER A 48 1.38 -3.81 2.54
N SER A 49 2.14 -2.82 2.08
CA SER A 49 1.80 -1.40 2.19
C SER A 49 0.46 -1.06 1.51
N LEU A 50 0.17 -1.69 0.36
CA LEU A 50 -1.14 -1.56 -0.30
C LEU A 50 -2.28 -2.02 0.63
N MET A 51 -2.15 -3.18 1.26
CA MET A 51 -3.18 -3.66 2.20
C MET A 51 -3.23 -2.84 3.50
N GLU A 52 -2.09 -2.35 4.00
CA GLU A 52 -2.04 -1.44 5.14
C GLU A 52 -2.79 -0.12 4.85
N SER A 53 -2.77 0.37 3.60
CA SER A 53 -3.50 1.59 3.22
C SER A 53 -5.02 1.42 3.35
N VAL A 54 -5.55 0.27 2.95
CA VAL A 54 -6.98 -0.05 3.10
C VAL A 54 -7.35 -0.07 4.58
N TYR A 55 -6.53 -0.72 5.40
CA TYR A 55 -6.74 -0.79 6.84
C TYR A 55 -6.67 0.61 7.48
N TYR A 56 -5.69 1.42 7.07
CA TYR A 56 -5.54 2.80 7.53
C TYR A 56 -6.75 3.67 7.21
N CYS A 57 -7.26 3.62 5.97
CA CYS A 57 -8.43 4.41 5.57
C CYS A 57 -9.69 4.05 6.37
N LEU A 58 -9.82 2.79 6.82
CA LEU A 58 -10.97 2.33 7.58
C LEU A 58 -10.86 2.62 9.09
N TYR A 59 -9.64 2.60 9.64
CA TYR A 59 -9.43 2.58 11.09
C TYR A 59 -8.52 3.70 11.62
N GLY A 60 -7.96 4.54 10.76
CA GLY A 60 -7.07 5.65 11.13
C GLY A 60 -5.65 5.24 11.55
N LYS A 61 -5.32 3.95 11.46
CA LYS A 61 -3.98 3.40 11.75
C LYS A 61 -3.74 2.16 10.92
N THR A 62 -2.48 1.81 10.69
CA THR A 62 -2.10 0.54 10.05
C THR A 62 -2.38 -0.64 10.99
N LYS A 63 -2.39 -1.86 10.47
CA LYS A 63 -2.46 -3.08 11.29
C LYS A 63 -1.30 -3.16 12.29
N ARG A 64 -0.16 -2.56 11.96
CA ARG A 64 1.03 -2.47 12.82
C ARG A 64 0.97 -1.34 13.85
N GLY A 65 -0.05 -0.48 13.80
CA GLY A 65 -0.27 0.61 14.74
C GLY A 65 0.24 1.97 14.28
N TYR A 66 0.97 2.06 13.17
CA TYR A 66 1.46 3.35 12.64
C TYR A 66 0.33 4.29 12.26
N SER A 67 0.49 5.57 12.59
CA SER A 67 -0.47 6.61 12.23
C SER A 67 0.17 8.00 12.04
N GLY A 68 -0.57 8.96 11.50
CA GLY A 68 -0.09 10.33 11.31
C GLY A 68 1.16 10.40 10.43
N ASP A 69 2.26 10.87 11.00
CA ASP A 69 3.52 11.07 10.26
C ASP A 69 4.29 9.77 10.05
N GLU A 70 4.01 8.73 10.84
CA GLU A 70 4.68 7.42 10.72
C GLU A 70 4.35 6.69 9.42
N VAL A 71 3.22 7.05 8.79
CA VAL A 71 2.79 6.43 7.53
C VAL A 71 3.25 7.21 6.30
N VAL A 72 3.90 8.35 6.47
CA VAL A 72 4.40 9.17 5.35
C VAL A 72 5.59 8.48 4.69
N ASN A 73 5.56 8.41 3.36
CA ASN A 73 6.67 7.85 2.58
C ASN A 73 7.97 8.62 2.84
N THR A 74 9.03 7.90 3.24
CA THR A 74 10.32 8.50 3.63
C THR A 74 11.04 9.22 2.49
N PHE A 75 10.83 8.78 1.24
CA PHE A 75 11.46 9.37 0.06
C PHE A 75 10.59 10.47 -0.56
N ALA A 76 9.29 10.22 -0.75
CA ALA A 76 8.38 11.16 -1.39
C ALA A 76 7.94 12.31 -0.46
N LYS A 77 7.92 12.07 0.86
CA LYS A 77 7.54 13.04 1.91
C LYS A 77 6.11 13.58 1.77
N LYS A 78 5.75 14.57 2.60
CA LYS A 78 4.46 15.29 2.52
C LYS A 78 4.53 16.31 1.38
N ASP A 79 3.37 16.58 0.77
CA ASP A 79 3.19 17.72 -0.13
C ASP A 79 2.98 19.02 0.64
#